data_AF-A0A946HLE6-F1
#
_entry.id   AF-A0A946HLE6-F1
#
_cell.length_a   1.000
_cell.length_b   1.000
_cell.length_c   1.000
_cell.angle_alpha   90.00
_cell.angle_beta   90.00
_cell.angle_gamma   90.00
#
_symmetry.space_group_name_H-M   'P 1'
#
loop_
_entity.id
_entity.type
_entity.pdbx_description
1 polymer ?
#
loop_
_entity_poly.entity_id
_entity_poly.type
_entity_poly.pdbx_seq_one_letter_code
_entity_poly.pdbx_strand_id
1 'polypeptide(L)'
;MLEPLIDPFARAINYLRVSVTDRCDFRCTYCMSENMKFLPKAKLLTLEELDRLCSTFVALGVEKLRITGGEPLVRRNIMSFFNAMSRHLDSGALKELTLTT
;
A
#
# COMPACT_ATOMS: atom_id res chain seq x y z
N MET A 1 0.81 11.99 -22.13
CA MET A 1 0.32 10.83 -21.37
C MET A 1 1.54 10.04 -20.94
N LEU A 2 1.66 9.71 -19.66
CA LEU A 2 2.72 8.82 -19.18
C LEU A 2 2.46 7.43 -19.77
N GLU A 3 3.53 6.76 -20.22
CA GLU A 3 3.42 5.41 -20.76
C GLU A 3 3.12 4.40 -19.65
N PRO A 4 2.32 3.36 -19.93
CA PRO A 4 2.07 2.28 -18.98
C PRO A 4 3.39 1.64 -18.53
N LEU A 5 3.48 1.30 -17.24
CA LEU A 5 4.66 0.63 -16.72
C LEU A 5 4.67 -0.84 -17.19
N ILE A 6 5.46 -1.13 -18.24
CA ILE A 6 5.63 -2.46 -18.82
C ILE A 6 6.97 -3.05 -18.38
N ASP A 7 6.96 -4.29 -17.91
CA ASP A 7 8.18 -5.01 -17.55
C ASP A 7 8.85 -5.70 -18.76
N PRO A 8 10.08 -6.26 -18.62
CA PRO A 8 10.76 -6.95 -19.72
C PRO A 8 10.06 -8.20 -20.26
N PHE A 9 9.05 -8.72 -19.55
CA PHE A 9 8.21 -9.84 -19.99
C PHE A 9 6.90 -9.36 -20.64
N ALA A 10 6.81 -8.07 -21.00
CA ALA A 10 5.65 -7.43 -21.60
C ALA A 10 4.37 -7.47 -20.73
N ARG A 11 4.53 -7.50 -19.40
CA ARG A 11 3.40 -7.43 -18.46
C ARG A 11 3.17 -5.99 -18.02
N ALA A 12 1.92 -5.55 -18.09
CA ALA A 12 1.52 -4.25 -17.57
C ALA A 12 1.40 -4.29 -16.03
N ILE A 13 2.11 -3.39 -15.35
CA ILE A 13 2.03 -3.24 -13.91
C ILE A 13 0.82 -2.36 -13.58
N ASN A 14 -0.30 -3.01 -13.30
CA ASN A 14 -1.57 -2.36 -12.99
C ASN A 14 -2.02 -2.52 -11.52
N TYR A 15 -1.24 -3.24 -10.71
CA TYR A 15 -1.57 -3.60 -9.34
C TYR A 15 -0.39 -3.34 -8.41
N LEU A 16 -0.64 -2.57 -7.34
CA LEU A 16 0.36 -2.26 -6.32
C LEU A 16 -0.10 -2.73 -4.95
N ARG A 17 0.73 -3.57 -4.32
CA ARG A 17 0.55 -4.01 -2.93
C ARG A 17 1.39 -3.13 -2.01
N VAL A 18 0.75 -2.45 -1.07
CA VAL A 18 1.38 -1.46 -0.20
C VAL A 18 1.40 -1.98 1.23
N SER A 19 2.59 -2.33 1.72
CA SER A 19 2.79 -2.70 3.12
C SER A 19 2.98 -1.45 3.97
N VAL A 20 2.04 -1.18 4.87
CA VAL A 20 2.05 0.05 5.66
C VAL A 20 2.68 -0.15 7.03
N THR A 21 2.77 -1.38 7.53
CA THR A 21 3.35 -1.65 8.85
C THR A 21 3.87 -3.08 8.89
N ASP A 22 4.88 -3.32 9.70
CA ASP A 22 5.42 -4.64 10.00
C ASP A 22 4.83 -5.25 11.29
N ARG A 23 4.02 -4.47 12.03
CA ARG A 23 3.33 -4.90 13.24
C ARG A 23 2.01 -5.58 12.92
N CYS A 24 1.70 -6.63 13.67
CA CYS A 24 0.43 -7.34 13.69
C CYS A 24 -0.01 -7.52 15.15
N ASP A 25 -1.31 -7.48 15.42
CA ASP A 25 -1.89 -7.82 16.72
C ASP A 25 -1.97 -9.34 16.94
N PHE A 26 -1.91 -10.14 15.87
CA PHE A 26 -1.84 -11.60 15.93
C PHE A 26 -0.40 -12.15 15.79
N ARG A 27 -0.23 -13.43 16.16
CA ARG A 27 1.02 -14.21 16.07
C ARG A 27 0.78 -15.55 15.39
N CYS A 28 0.33 -15.50 14.14
CA CYS A 28 0.06 -16.71 13.36
C CYS A 28 1.36 -17.50 13.12
N THR A 29 1.38 -18.78 13.46
CA THR A 29 2.57 -19.65 13.42
C THR A 29 3.26 -19.71 12.06
N TYR A 30 2.49 -19.60 10.97
CA TYR A 30 2.99 -19.64 9.59
C TYR A 30 3.40 -18.27 9.02
N CYS A 31 3.17 -17.18 9.75
CA CYS A 31 3.34 -15.81 9.24
C CYS A 31 4.27 -14.98 10.12
N MET A 32 4.02 -14.92 11.43
CA MET A 32 4.73 -14.05 12.35
C MET A 32 5.37 -14.86 13.47
N SER A 33 6.72 -14.86 13.50
CA SER A 33 7.50 -15.50 14.55
C SER A 33 7.20 -14.90 15.93
N GLU A 34 7.26 -15.72 16.97
CA GLU A 34 7.12 -15.26 18.36
C GLU A 34 8.17 -14.19 18.73
N ASN A 35 9.40 -14.32 18.22
CA ASN A 35 10.53 -13.44 18.52
C ASN A 35 10.84 -12.47 17.37
N MET A 36 9.85 -11.72 16.91
CA MET A 36 10.00 -10.74 15.83
C MET A 36 10.69 -9.45 16.31
N LYS A 37 11.68 -8.96 15.55
CA LYS A 37 12.23 -7.61 15.73
C LYS A 37 11.55 -6.63 14.77
N PHE A 38 10.69 -5.77 15.31
CA PHE A 38 10.02 -4.74 14.53
C PHE A 38 10.98 -3.62 14.12
N LEU A 39 10.75 -3.06 12.94
CA LEU A 39 11.42 -1.88 12.46
C LEU A 39 11.15 -0.70 13.40
N PRO A 40 12.19 0.12 13.66
CA PRO A 40 11.99 1.44 14.24
C PRO A 40 11.00 2.23 13.39
N LYS A 41 10.09 2.97 14.03
CA LYS A 41 9.08 3.77 13.31
C LYS A 41 9.68 4.71 12.26
N ALA A 42 10.86 5.26 12.53
CA ALA A 42 11.59 6.15 11.63
C ALA A 42 12.07 5.49 10.32
N LYS A 43 12.06 4.15 10.23
CA LYS A 43 12.40 3.41 9.00
C LYS A 43 11.19 3.05 8.15
N LEU A 44 9.97 3.33 8.62
CA LEU A 44 8.75 3.16 7.84
C LEU A 44 8.47 4.45 7.08
N LEU A 45 8.03 4.33 5.82
CA LEU A 45 7.55 5.48 5.06
C LEU A 45 6.41 6.16 5.82
N THR A 46 6.39 7.49 5.83
CA THR A 46 5.27 8.26 6.38
C THR A 46 4.00 8.08 5.53
N LEU A 47 2.84 8.53 6.03
CA LEU A 47 1.61 8.42 5.24
C LEU A 47 1.64 9.33 4.02
N GLU A 48 2.31 10.47 4.13
CA GLU A 48 2.54 11.44 3.05
C GLU A 48 3.48 10.88 1.98
N GLU A 49 4.55 10.19 2.39
CA GLU A 49 5.45 9.51 1.47
C GLU A 49 4.74 8.37 0.72
N LEU A 50 3.90 7.60 1.42
CA LEU A 50 3.07 6.56 0.81
C LEU A 50 2.07 7.15 -0.18
N ASP A 51 1.41 8.25 0.17
CA ASP A 51 0.46 8.94 -0.70
C ASP A 51 1.15 9.42 -1.99
N ARG A 52 2.31 10.06 -1.87
CA ARG A 52 3.12 10.50 -3.01
C ARG A 52 3.52 9.32 -3.90
N LEU A 53 4.00 8.23 -3.30
CA LEU A 53 4.42 7.03 -4.02
C LEU A 53 3.23 6.39 -4.76
N CYS A 54 2.11 6.16 -4.07
CA CYS A 54 0.92 5.56 -4.67
C CYS A 54 0.37 6.44 -5.80
N SER A 55 0.30 7.75 -5.61
CA SER A 55 -0.17 8.68 -6.64
C SER A 55 0.71 8.66 -7.89
N THR A 56 2.03 8.51 -7.71
CA THR A 56 2.96 8.37 -8.84
C THR A 56 2.68 7.09 -9.62
N PHE A 57 2.45 5.97 -8.94
CA PHE A 57 2.10 4.71 -9.59
C PHE A 57 0.75 4.75 -10.29
N VAL A 58 -0.26 5.40 -9.69
CA VAL A 58 -1.56 5.61 -10.33
C VAL A 58 -1.39 6.42 -11.63
N ALA A 59 -0.57 7.47 -11.62
CA ALA A 59 -0.26 8.24 -12.82
C ALA A 59 0.48 7.43 -13.91
N LEU A 60 1.15 6.34 -13.53
CA LEU A 60 1.83 5.39 -14.43
C LEU A 60 0.91 4.22 -14.88
N GLY A 61 -0.38 4.25 -14.53
CA GLY A 61 -1.38 3.27 -14.97
C GLY A 61 -1.69 2.16 -13.97
N VAL A 62 -1.30 2.30 -12.69
CA VAL A 62 -1.80 1.40 -11.64
C VAL A 62 -3.27 1.68 -11.36
N GLU A 63 -4.11 0.67 -11.56
CA GLU A 63 -5.55 0.77 -11.40
C GLU A 63 -6.04 0.17 -10.08
N LYS A 64 -5.19 -0.60 -9.38
CA LYS A 64 -5.56 -1.34 -8.16
C LYS A 64 -4.53 -1.15 -7.06
N LEU A 65 -4.97 -0.71 -5.90
CA LEU A 65 -4.16 -0.64 -4.68
C LEU A 65 -4.69 -1.63 -3.65
N ARG A 66 -3.78 -2.43 -3.07
CA ARG A 66 -4.07 -3.31 -1.94
C ARG A 66 -3.21 -2.96 -0.74
N ILE A 67 -3.85 -2.46 0.30
CA ILE A 67 -3.22 -2.07 1.55
C ILE A 67 -3.08 -3.31 2.44
N THR A 68 -1.86 -3.55 2.90
CA THR A 68 -1.45 -4.72 3.69
C THR A 68 -0.39 -4.31 4.72
N GLY A 69 0.22 -5.27 5.40
CA GLY A 69 1.29 -5.06 6.36
C GLY A 69 1.63 -6.37 7.06
N GLY A 70 1.84 -6.27 8.38
CA GLY A 70 1.19 -7.17 9.32
C GLY A 70 -0.30 -6.85 9.32
N GLU A 71 -0.78 -6.16 10.35
CA GLU A 71 -2.15 -5.66 10.44
C GLU A 71 -2.20 -4.15 10.11
N PRO A 72 -2.74 -3.73 8.95
CA PRO A 72 -2.78 -2.32 8.56
C PRO A 72 -3.50 -1.40 9.56
N LEU A 73 -4.56 -1.87 10.21
CA LEU A 73 -5.38 -1.08 11.14
C LEU A 73 -4.64 -0.75 12.45
N VAL A 74 -3.57 -1.48 12.77
CA VAL A 74 -2.67 -1.14 13.88
C VAL A 74 -1.82 0.12 13.58
N ARG A 75 -1.69 0.51 12.30
CA ARG A 75 -0.96 1.75 11.94
C ARG A 75 -1.78 2.98 12.34
N ARG A 76 -1.21 3.78 13.24
CA ARG A 76 -1.81 5.05 13.69
C ARG A 76 -2.14 5.95 12.49
N ASN A 77 -3.33 6.54 12.54
CA ASN A 77 -3.88 7.48 11.55
C ASN A 77 -4.07 6.90 10.14
N ILE A 78 -4.05 5.57 9.95
CA ILE A 78 -4.17 4.99 8.60
C ILE A 78 -5.44 5.44 7.84
N MET A 79 -6.52 5.78 8.53
CA MET A 79 -7.74 6.31 7.90
C MET A 79 -7.50 7.62 7.13
N SER A 80 -6.55 8.47 7.55
CA SER A 80 -6.24 9.69 6.80
C SER A 80 -5.65 9.37 5.42
N PHE A 81 -4.90 8.27 5.30
CA PHE A 81 -4.38 7.79 4.02
C PHE A 81 -5.51 7.26 3.13
N PHE A 82 -6.44 6.46 3.66
CA PHE A 82 -7.61 6.01 2.87
C PHE A 82 -8.46 7.19 2.37
N ASN A 83 -8.73 8.17 3.23
CA ASN A 83 -9.46 9.38 2.86
C ASN A 83 -8.70 10.20 1.80
N ALA A 84 -7.37 10.30 1.90
CA ALA A 84 -6.60 10.96 0.86
C ALA A 84 -6.73 10.20 -0.47
N MET A 85 -6.53 8.88 -0.45
CA MET A 85 -6.51 8.06 -1.67
C MET A 85 -7.87 7.95 -2.37
N SER A 86 -8.99 8.24 -1.69
CA SER A 86 -10.32 8.22 -2.31
C SER A 86 -10.42 9.13 -3.53
N ARG A 87 -9.66 10.23 -3.58
CA ARG A 87 -9.61 11.13 -4.75
C ARG A 87 -9.29 10.41 -6.06
N HIS A 88 -8.49 9.35 -6.00
CA HIS A 88 -8.13 8.55 -7.17
C HIS A 88 -9.28 7.64 -7.61
N LEU A 89 -10.11 7.17 -6.68
CA LEU A 89 -11.37 6.48 -6.98
C LEU A 89 -12.38 7.46 -7.61
N ASP A 90 -12.54 8.63 -6.99
CA ASP A 90 -13.50 9.66 -7.45
C ASP A 90 -13.18 10.15 -8.86
N SER A 91 -11.89 10.29 -9.20
CA SER A 91 -11.43 10.65 -10.54
C SER A 91 -11.52 9.51 -11.57
N GLY A 92 -11.76 8.27 -11.12
CA GLY A 92 -11.71 7.06 -11.95
C GLY A 92 -10.30 6.59 -12.34
N ALA A 93 -9.25 7.26 -11.87
CA ALA A 93 -7.86 6.85 -12.09
C ALA A 93 -7.54 5.52 -11.40
N LEU A 94 -8.17 5.26 -10.26
CA LEU A 94 -8.11 3.99 -9.54
C LEU A 94 -9.46 3.28 -9.64
N LYS A 95 -9.44 1.99 -9.99
CA LYS A 95 -10.63 1.13 -10.02
C LYS A 95 -10.92 0.53 -8.65
N GLU A 96 -9.88 0.17 -7.90
CA GLU A 96 -10.01 -0.54 -6.63
C GLU A 96 -9.01 -0.04 -5.58
N LEU A 97 -9.51 0.29 -4.40
CA LEU A 97 -8.73 0.48 -3.18
C LEU A 97 -9.21 -0.55 -2.15
N THR A 98 -8.36 -1.53 -1.87
CA THR A 98 -8.71 -2.67 -1.02
C THR A 98 -7.82 -2.75 0.22
N LEU A 99 -8.36 -3.34 1.28
CA LEU A 99 -7.66 -3.58 2.54
C LEU A 99 -7.62 -5.09 2.82
N THR A 100 -6.51 -5.58 3.38
CA THR A 100 -6.42 -6.93 3.96
C THR A 100 -6.00 -6.80 5.41
N THR A 101 -6.86 -7.26 6.30
CA THR A 101 -6.73 -7.31 7.76
C THR A 101 -7.00 -8.76 8.19
#